data_AF-A0A1X0QJ08-F1
#
_entry.id   AF-A0A1X0QJ08-F1
#
_cell.length_a   1.000
_cell.length_b   1.000
_cell.length_c   1.000
_cell.angle_alpha   90.00
_cell.angle_beta   90.00
_cell.angle_gamma   90.00
#
_symmetry.space_group_name_H-M   'P 1'
#
loop_
_entity.id
_entity.type
_entity.pdbx_description
1 polymer ?
#
loop_
_entity_poly.entity_id
_entity_poly.type
_entity_poly.pdbx_seq_one_letter_code
_entity_poly.pdbx_strand_id
1 'polypeptide(L)'
;MLSIFLNLIRCKFRYHVTLDEHPVIIVNHEYTNHVLSIGRPDLVKPNGREFKLSEFDLLNINNQSFIIHRGTKHNAVFKNIDKKYRTMVENKTIVMTTDKTDKSKLSIRKVSDNPKNKSFEILHYNECLTARKSKMGTLFIQFTPCNNLKSQRWEAVLKSKITSKYLKIEPKIKISKSEAAIEHVLEELTKYTNSIYYTYNKKK
;
A
#
# COMPACT_ATOMS: atom_id res chain seq x y z
N MET A 1 1.39 7.32 59.50
CA MET A 1 2.63 6.78 58.89
C MET A 1 2.21 5.78 57.82
N LEU A 2 2.40 6.13 56.55
CA LEU A 2 3.31 5.45 55.58
C LEU A 2 2.94 3.97 55.35
N SER A 3 2.81 3.42 54.15
CA SER A 3 3.28 3.78 52.81
C SER A 3 2.52 2.87 51.82
N ILE A 4 1.78 3.39 50.85
CA ILE A 4 2.15 3.51 49.42
C ILE A 4 2.57 2.19 48.73
N PHE A 5 1.79 1.86 47.68
CA PHE A 5 2.12 1.33 46.35
C PHE A 5 1.21 0.15 45.97
N LEU A 6 0.05 0.40 45.34
CA LEU A 6 -0.07 0.57 43.88
C LEU A 6 0.87 -0.37 43.12
N ASN A 7 0.40 -1.56 42.79
CA ASN A 7 0.78 -2.21 41.54
C ASN A 7 -0.47 -2.48 40.72
N LEU A 8 -0.93 -1.36 40.15
CA LEU A 8 -1.64 -1.26 38.89
C LEU A 8 -1.22 -2.36 37.90
N ILE A 9 -2.20 -3.13 37.45
CA ILE A 9 -2.50 -3.33 36.03
C ILE A 9 -1.26 -3.57 35.17
N ARG A 10 -0.73 -4.80 35.21
CA ARG A 10 -0.16 -5.42 34.01
C ARG A 10 -1.19 -6.35 33.38
N CYS A 11 -2.39 -5.83 33.12
CA CYS A 11 -3.10 -6.25 31.92
C CYS A 11 -2.27 -5.73 30.75
N LYS A 12 -1.30 -6.56 30.34
CA LYS A 12 -0.75 -6.53 28.98
C LYS A 12 -1.94 -6.84 28.08
N PHE A 13 -2.74 -5.83 27.76
CA PHE A 13 -3.54 -5.84 26.57
C PHE A 13 -2.54 -5.97 25.42
N ARG A 14 -2.20 -7.22 25.09
CA ARG A 14 -1.94 -7.61 23.72
C ARG A 14 -3.24 -7.29 23.00
N TYR A 15 -3.38 -6.02 22.62
CA TYR A 15 -4.10 -5.69 21.45
C TYR A 15 -3.36 -6.39 20.30
N HIS A 16 -3.71 -7.65 20.05
CA HIS A 16 -3.90 -8.07 18.68
C HIS A 16 -5.05 -7.22 18.15
N VAL A 17 -4.84 -5.90 17.98
CA VAL A 17 -5.55 -5.19 16.93
C VAL A 17 -5.06 -5.93 15.69
N THR A 18 -5.86 -6.88 15.20
CA THR A 18 -5.85 -7.18 13.78
C THR A 18 -6.06 -5.82 13.13
N LEU A 19 -4.95 -5.17 12.76
CA LEU A 19 -4.92 -3.90 12.05
C LEU A 19 -5.66 -4.12 10.74
N ASP A 20 -6.98 -3.99 10.84
CA ASP A 20 -7.89 -3.38 9.91
C ASP A 20 -7.58 -3.67 8.45
N GLU A 21 -8.09 -4.82 8.02
CA GLU A 21 -8.09 -5.30 6.64
C GLU A 21 -9.07 -4.47 5.80
N HIS A 22 -8.81 -3.17 5.68
CA HIS A 22 -9.64 -2.26 4.91
C HIS A 22 -9.20 -2.26 3.44
N PRO A 23 -10.08 -2.66 2.50
CA PRO A 23 -9.77 -2.57 1.09
C PRO A 23 -9.61 -1.11 0.68
N VAL A 24 -8.50 -0.81 0.03
CA VAL A 24 -8.17 0.50 -0.52
C VAL A 24 -7.89 0.41 -2.00
N ILE A 25 -8.17 1.48 -2.71
CA ILE A 25 -7.75 1.72 -4.08
C ILE A 25 -6.53 2.63 -4.03
N ILE A 26 -5.48 2.28 -4.76
CA ILE A 26 -4.23 3.05 -4.78
C ILE A 26 -4.22 3.92 -6.04
N VAL A 27 -4.35 5.23 -5.84
CA VAL A 27 -4.52 6.25 -6.90
C VAL A 27 -3.20 6.96 -7.18
N ASN A 28 -2.91 7.26 -8.44
CA ASN A 28 -1.73 8.06 -8.80
C ASN A 28 -2.04 9.56 -8.81
N HIS A 29 -1.11 10.41 -8.34
CA HIS A 29 -1.32 11.86 -8.30
C HIS A 29 -1.16 12.58 -9.65
N GLU A 30 -0.46 11.99 -10.62
CA GLU A 30 -0.34 12.54 -11.98
C GLU A 30 -1.51 12.08 -12.87
N TYR A 31 -1.87 10.80 -12.78
CA TYR A 31 -2.97 10.21 -13.53
C TYR A 31 -4.15 9.92 -12.59
N THR A 32 -4.89 10.97 -12.21
CA THR A 32 -5.90 10.93 -11.13
C THR A 32 -7.09 10.00 -11.38
N ASN A 33 -7.38 9.68 -12.65
CA ASN A 33 -8.41 8.70 -13.03
C ASN A 33 -7.87 7.26 -13.11
N HIS A 34 -6.58 7.07 -12.84
CA HIS A 34 -5.91 5.78 -12.94
C HIS A 34 -5.44 5.27 -11.58
N VAL A 35 -5.54 3.97 -11.42
CA VAL A 35 -5.29 3.25 -10.19
C VAL A 35 -4.35 2.09 -10.44
N LEU A 36 -3.63 1.66 -9.39
CA LEU A 36 -2.99 0.36 -9.43
C LEU A 36 -4.06 -0.72 -9.55
N SER A 37 -3.81 -1.69 -10.40
CA SER A 37 -4.73 -2.81 -10.61
C SER A 37 -3.95 -4.10 -10.87
N ILE A 38 -4.59 -5.22 -10.56
CA ILE A 38 -4.07 -6.54 -10.87
C ILE A 38 -4.34 -6.82 -12.35
N GLY A 39 -3.28 -7.08 -13.10
CA GLY A 39 -3.31 -7.53 -14.49
C GLY A 39 -4.02 -8.87 -14.65
N ARG A 40 -4.31 -9.21 -15.92
CA ARG A 40 -4.78 -10.56 -16.25
C ARG A 40 -3.62 -11.55 -16.01
N PRO A 41 -3.93 -12.83 -15.73
CA PRO A 41 -2.92 -13.88 -15.72
C PRO A 41 -2.13 -13.87 -17.02
N ASP A 42 -0.81 -14.00 -16.92
CA ASP A 42 0.01 -14.30 -18.09
C ASP A 42 -0.25 -15.74 -18.54
N LEU A 43 -0.25 -15.98 -19.85
CA LEU A 43 -0.33 -17.31 -20.45
C LEU A 43 0.89 -18.18 -20.06
N VAL A 44 2.05 -17.55 -19.85
CA VAL A 44 3.31 -18.24 -19.53
C VAL A 44 3.47 -18.47 -18.03
N LYS A 45 2.98 -17.56 -17.20
CA LYS A 45 2.92 -17.70 -15.73
C LYS A 45 1.47 -17.52 -15.25
N PRO A 46 0.62 -18.57 -15.30
CA PRO A 46 -0.81 -18.48 -14.95
C PRO A 46 -1.08 -17.98 -13.51
N ASN A 47 -0.10 -18.16 -12.63
CA ASN A 47 -0.16 -17.72 -11.24
C ASN A 47 0.46 -16.31 -11.02
N GLY A 48 1.23 -15.82 -11.99
CA GLY A 48 1.81 -14.47 -11.96
C GLY A 48 0.80 -13.48 -12.54
N ARG A 49 0.34 -12.55 -11.71
CA ARG A 49 -0.42 -11.39 -12.18
C ARG A 49 0.38 -10.13 -11.91
N GLU A 50 0.76 -9.45 -12.98
CA GLU A 50 1.52 -8.20 -12.90
C GLU A 50 0.62 -7.05 -12.47
N PHE A 51 1.15 -6.13 -11.68
CA PHE A 51 0.47 -4.87 -11.44
C PHE A 51 0.57 -4.00 -12.69
N LYS A 52 -0.51 -3.26 -12.95
CA LYS A 52 -0.56 -2.29 -14.04
C LYS A 52 -1.26 -1.02 -13.58
N LEU A 53 -1.03 0.05 -14.32
CA LEU A 53 -1.84 1.26 -14.24
C LEU A 53 -3.09 1.06 -15.10
N SER A 54 -4.28 1.29 -14.56
CA SER A 54 -5.52 1.18 -15.32
C SER A 54 -6.49 2.25 -14.90
N GLU A 55 -7.36 2.65 -15.83
CA GLU A 55 -8.46 3.54 -15.51
C GLU A 55 -9.36 2.93 -14.44
N PHE A 56 -9.84 3.75 -13.52
CA PHE A 56 -10.76 3.31 -12.49
C PHE A 56 -12.05 2.77 -13.11
N ASP A 57 -12.47 1.59 -12.68
CA ASP A 57 -13.69 0.94 -13.15
C ASP A 57 -14.42 0.30 -11.98
N LEU A 58 -15.65 0.77 -11.75
CA LEU A 58 -16.50 0.30 -10.67
C LEU A 58 -16.87 -1.19 -10.83
N LEU A 59 -17.01 -1.69 -12.07
CA LEU A 59 -17.32 -3.09 -12.35
C LEU A 59 -16.14 -4.01 -12.00
N ASN A 60 -14.92 -3.50 -12.14
CA ASN A 60 -13.67 -4.22 -11.84
C ASN A 60 -13.02 -3.81 -10.52
N ILE A 61 -13.77 -3.15 -9.62
CA ILE A 61 -13.23 -2.57 -8.37
C ILE A 61 -12.50 -3.60 -7.50
N ASN A 62 -12.90 -4.87 -7.56
CA ASN A 62 -12.23 -5.93 -6.79
C ASN A 62 -10.79 -6.18 -7.24
N ASN A 63 -10.51 -6.07 -8.55
CA ASN A 63 -9.16 -6.18 -9.10
C ASN A 63 -8.34 -4.90 -8.92
N GLN A 64 -8.99 -3.81 -8.51
CA GLN A 64 -8.40 -2.49 -8.28
C GLN A 64 -8.30 -2.14 -6.79
N SER A 65 -8.73 -3.03 -5.89
CA SER A 65 -8.60 -2.81 -4.45
C SER A 65 -7.65 -3.81 -3.80
N PHE A 66 -6.93 -3.33 -2.81
CA PHE A 66 -5.90 -4.06 -2.09
C PHE A 66 -6.08 -3.89 -0.59
N ILE A 67 -5.55 -4.84 0.16
CA ILE A 67 -5.31 -4.68 1.59
C ILE A 67 -3.83 -4.37 1.74
N ILE A 68 -3.50 -3.21 2.32
CA ILE A 68 -2.13 -2.84 2.65
C ILE A 68 -1.79 -3.48 3.99
N HIS A 69 -0.69 -4.22 4.02
CA HIS A 69 -0.28 -4.98 5.20
C HIS A 69 1.21 -4.82 5.45
N ARG A 70 1.59 -4.85 6.73
CA ARG A 70 2.99 -4.92 7.15
C ARG A 70 3.45 -6.37 7.18
N GLY A 71 4.36 -6.73 6.27
CA GLY A 71 4.95 -8.06 6.22
C GLY A 71 6.10 -8.27 7.20
N THR A 72 6.71 -9.45 7.12
CA THR A 72 7.89 -9.83 7.91
C THR A 72 9.08 -8.94 7.58
N LYS A 73 9.80 -8.46 8.60
CA LYS A 73 10.87 -7.45 8.46
C LYS A 73 10.37 -6.10 7.92
N HIS A 74 9.09 -5.79 8.16
CA HIS A 74 8.52 -4.45 7.94
C HIS A 74 8.45 -3.99 6.48
N ASN A 75 8.45 -4.93 5.54
CA ASN A 75 8.16 -4.62 4.15
C ASN A 75 6.65 -4.34 3.96
N ALA A 76 6.34 -3.51 2.97
CA ALA A 76 4.97 -3.31 2.52
C ALA A 76 4.52 -4.55 1.73
N VAL A 77 3.33 -5.05 2.01
CA VAL A 77 2.69 -6.16 1.29
C VAL A 77 1.31 -5.71 0.88
N PHE A 78 1.02 -5.73 -0.42
CA PHE A 78 -0.35 -5.59 -0.90
C PHE A 78 -0.93 -6.97 -1.11
N LYS A 79 -2.13 -7.20 -0.58
CA LYS A 79 -2.91 -8.41 -0.79
C LYS A 79 -4.13 -8.09 -1.64
N ASN A 80 -4.60 -9.06 -2.45
CA ASN A 80 -5.92 -8.92 -3.04
C ASN A 80 -7.01 -8.99 -1.95
N ILE A 81 -8.24 -8.61 -2.28
CA ILE A 81 -9.35 -8.58 -1.33
C ILE A 81 -9.61 -9.96 -0.71
N ASP A 82 -9.48 -11.03 -1.49
CA ASP A 82 -9.67 -12.41 -1.01
C ASP A 82 -8.47 -12.94 -0.21
N LYS A 83 -7.38 -12.14 -0.09
CA LYS A 83 -6.14 -12.46 0.64
C LYS A 83 -5.42 -13.74 0.18
N LYS A 84 -5.83 -14.29 -0.96
CA LYS A 84 -5.22 -15.47 -1.60
C LYS A 84 -3.83 -15.15 -2.16
N TYR A 85 -3.65 -13.92 -2.65
CA TYR A 85 -2.44 -13.46 -3.31
C TYR A 85 -1.85 -12.27 -2.57
N ARG A 86 -0.53 -12.15 -2.67
CA ARG A 86 0.26 -11.07 -2.09
C ARG A 86 1.35 -10.61 -3.04
N THR A 87 1.80 -9.37 -2.90
CA THR A 87 2.84 -8.82 -3.75
C THR A 87 4.22 -9.39 -3.48
N MET A 88 4.98 -9.54 -4.56
CA MET A 88 6.44 -9.62 -4.57
C MET A 88 7.00 -8.82 -5.75
N VAL A 89 8.29 -8.48 -5.68
CA VAL A 89 9.01 -7.92 -6.82
C VAL A 89 9.94 -8.98 -7.43
N GLU A 90 9.70 -9.26 -8.71
CA GLU A 90 10.50 -10.11 -9.59
C GLU A 90 10.96 -9.27 -10.78
N ASN A 91 12.27 -9.20 -11.06
CA ASN A 91 12.82 -8.45 -12.20
C ASN A 91 12.29 -7.02 -12.35
N LYS A 92 12.24 -6.25 -11.25
CA LYS A 92 11.68 -4.89 -11.16
C LYS A 92 10.20 -4.77 -11.58
N THR A 93 9.47 -5.87 -11.57
CA THR A 93 8.03 -5.91 -11.83
C THR A 93 7.32 -6.37 -10.56
N ILE A 94 6.22 -5.70 -10.22
CA ILE A 94 5.38 -6.11 -9.09
C ILE A 94 4.45 -7.20 -9.58
N VAL A 95 4.55 -8.38 -8.98
CA VAL A 95 3.73 -9.55 -9.30
C VAL A 95 2.98 -10.04 -8.06
N MET A 96 1.88 -10.74 -8.31
CA MET A 96 1.14 -11.46 -7.28
C MET A 96 1.63 -12.90 -7.16
N THR A 97 1.86 -13.36 -5.93
CA THR A 97 2.22 -14.75 -5.58
C THR A 97 1.27 -15.29 -4.52
N THR A 98 1.05 -16.60 -4.50
CA THR A 98 0.38 -17.31 -3.40
C THR A 98 1.34 -17.76 -2.31
N ASP A 99 2.65 -17.74 -2.57
CA ASP A 99 3.67 -18.15 -1.61
C ASP A 99 3.80 -17.13 -0.48
N LYS A 100 3.64 -17.60 0.76
CA LYS A 100 3.72 -16.75 1.96
C LYS A 100 5.16 -16.53 2.43
N THR A 101 6.10 -17.36 1.98
CA THR A 101 7.52 -17.29 2.33
C THR A 101 8.25 -16.20 1.52
N ASP A 102 7.71 -15.83 0.36
CA ASP A 102 8.26 -14.78 -0.50
C ASP A 102 8.24 -13.41 0.19
N LYS A 103 9.38 -12.73 0.09
CA LYS A 103 9.52 -11.34 0.53
C LYS A 103 8.93 -10.44 -0.53
N SER A 104 8.05 -9.52 -0.11
CA SER A 104 7.46 -8.54 -1.03
C SER A 104 8.52 -7.66 -1.72
N LYS A 105 9.62 -7.36 -1.02
CA LYS A 105 10.67 -6.41 -1.44
C LYS A 105 10.16 -4.99 -1.75
N LEU A 106 8.95 -4.67 -1.31
CA LEU A 106 8.38 -3.32 -1.34
C LEU A 106 8.55 -2.63 0.01
N SER A 107 8.75 -1.33 -0.05
CA SER A 107 8.75 -0.42 1.09
C SER A 107 7.80 0.75 0.79
N ILE A 108 7.33 1.45 1.82
CA ILE A 108 6.50 2.65 1.67
C ILE A 108 7.14 3.80 2.42
N ARG A 109 7.17 4.98 1.82
CA ARG A 109 7.64 6.22 2.44
C ARG A 109 6.56 7.30 2.29
N LYS A 110 6.05 7.85 3.39
CA LYS A 110 5.22 9.07 3.35
C LYS A 110 6.03 10.23 2.76
N VAL A 111 5.39 11.00 1.87
CA VAL A 111 6.00 12.16 1.21
C VAL A 111 5.76 13.45 2.01
N SER A 112 4.77 13.44 2.89
CA SER A 112 4.44 14.56 3.76
C SER A 112 3.95 14.07 5.12
N ASP A 113 4.35 14.79 6.17
CA ASP A 113 3.79 14.64 7.52
C ASP A 113 2.47 15.41 7.68
N ASN A 114 2.05 16.17 6.66
CA ASN A 114 0.76 16.86 6.70
C ASN A 114 -0.38 15.82 6.70
N PRO A 115 -1.21 15.75 7.74
CA PRO A 115 -2.31 14.78 7.82
C PRO A 115 -3.36 14.97 6.71
N LYS A 116 -3.42 16.15 6.07
CA LYS A 116 -4.28 16.39 4.90
C LYS A 116 -3.70 15.84 3.60
N ASN A 117 -2.41 15.56 3.54
CA ASN A 117 -1.74 15.06 2.35
C ASN A 117 -1.31 13.61 2.56
N LYS A 118 -2.24 12.69 2.28
CA LYS A 118 -2.10 11.24 2.54
C LYS A 118 -1.24 10.51 1.48
N SER A 119 -0.34 11.23 0.83
CA SER A 119 0.49 10.72 -0.27
C SER A 119 1.72 9.97 0.23
N PHE A 120 2.06 8.89 -0.47
CA PHE A 120 3.23 8.08 -0.21
C PHE A 120 3.90 7.63 -1.51
N GLU A 121 5.16 7.24 -1.41
CA GLU A 121 5.92 6.56 -2.45
C GLU A 121 5.94 5.05 -2.15
N ILE A 122 5.88 4.25 -3.21
CA ILE A 122 6.09 2.80 -3.15
C ILE A 122 7.49 2.54 -3.68
N LEU A 123 8.34 1.88 -2.89
CA LEU A 123 9.76 1.74 -3.19
C LEU A 123 10.14 0.28 -3.40
N HIS A 124 11.09 0.06 -4.30
CA HIS A 124 11.88 -1.15 -4.39
C HIS A 124 13.35 -0.76 -4.26
N TYR A 125 13.96 -1.07 -3.11
CA TYR A 125 15.26 -0.53 -2.73
C TYR A 125 15.28 1.01 -2.79
N ASN A 126 16.04 1.59 -3.72
CA ASN A 126 16.22 3.04 -3.89
C ASN A 126 15.43 3.61 -5.09
N GLU A 127 14.57 2.80 -5.70
CA GLU A 127 13.73 3.21 -6.83
C GLU A 127 12.27 3.36 -6.40
N CYS A 128 11.59 4.35 -6.96
CA CYS A 128 10.19 4.68 -6.70
C CYS A 128 9.31 4.15 -7.84
N LEU A 129 8.18 3.54 -7.48
CA LEU A 129 7.17 3.12 -8.44
C LEU A 129 6.58 4.35 -9.12
N THR A 130 6.79 4.44 -10.42
CA THR A 130 6.52 5.62 -11.23
C THR A 130 5.47 5.28 -12.29
N ALA A 131 4.38 6.04 -12.32
CA ALA A 131 3.45 6.03 -13.44
C ALA A 131 4.04 6.76 -14.64
N ARG A 132 3.98 6.18 -15.84
CA ARG A 132 4.54 6.77 -17.06
C ARG A 132 3.60 6.59 -18.25
N LYS A 133 3.78 7.47 -19.24
CA LYS A 133 3.13 7.39 -20.54
C LYS A 133 4.17 7.09 -21.62
N SER A 134 3.93 6.07 -22.43
CA SER A 134 4.75 5.77 -23.60
C SER A 134 4.56 6.80 -24.71
N LYS A 135 5.43 6.79 -25.72
CA LYS A 135 5.27 7.65 -26.92
C LYS A 135 3.95 7.41 -27.65
N MET A 136 3.43 6.19 -27.61
CA MET A 136 2.14 5.81 -28.20
C MET A 136 0.94 6.13 -27.30
N GLY A 137 1.15 6.74 -26.14
CA GLY A 137 0.11 7.13 -25.21
C GLY A 137 -0.31 6.07 -24.19
N THR A 138 0.18 4.84 -24.31
CA THR A 138 -0.07 3.76 -23.33
C THR A 138 0.52 4.10 -21.97
N LEU A 139 -0.29 4.00 -20.92
CA LEU A 139 0.12 4.20 -19.54
C LEU A 139 0.64 2.91 -18.91
N PHE A 140 1.71 3.00 -18.13
CA PHE A 140 2.36 1.86 -17.48
C PHE A 140 3.03 2.27 -16.16
N ILE A 141 3.47 1.29 -15.37
CA ILE A 141 4.25 1.51 -14.15
C ILE A 141 5.66 0.95 -14.30
N GLN A 142 6.63 1.60 -13.66
CA GLN A 142 8.03 1.16 -13.65
C GLN A 142 8.72 1.67 -12.39
N PHE A 143 9.68 0.92 -11.83
CA PHE A 143 10.60 1.46 -10.84
C PHE A 143 11.66 2.34 -11.50
N THR A 144 11.77 3.59 -11.06
CA THR A 144 12.77 4.55 -11.53
C THR A 144 13.42 5.27 -10.35
N PRO A 145 14.59 5.92 -10.49
CA PRO A 145 15.19 6.69 -9.40
C PRO A 145 14.19 7.69 -8.79
N CYS A 146 14.13 7.73 -7.46
CA CYS A 146 13.23 8.63 -6.74
C CYS A 146 13.62 10.09 -6.97
N ASN A 147 12.67 10.90 -7.44
CA ASN A 147 12.86 12.32 -7.75
C ASN A 147 11.63 13.19 -7.37
N ASN A 148 10.76 12.67 -6.49
CA ASN A 148 9.64 13.38 -5.89
C ASN A 148 8.60 13.95 -6.89
N LEU A 149 8.51 13.34 -8.08
CA LEU A 149 7.52 13.68 -9.10
C LEU A 149 6.10 13.24 -8.70
N LYS A 150 5.07 13.91 -9.24
CA LYS A 150 3.66 13.51 -9.02
C LYS A 150 3.39 12.08 -9.49
N SER A 151 4.01 11.63 -10.57
CA SER A 151 3.94 10.24 -11.06
C SER A 151 4.49 9.20 -10.07
N GLN A 152 5.31 9.61 -9.10
CA GLN A 152 5.85 8.75 -8.04
C GLN A 152 5.02 8.78 -6.75
N ARG A 153 4.01 9.66 -6.68
CA ARG A 153 3.15 9.83 -5.50
C ARG A 153 1.83 9.09 -5.67
N TRP A 154 1.48 8.35 -4.63
CA TRP A 154 0.31 7.50 -4.58
C TRP A 154 -0.52 7.80 -3.34
N GLU A 155 -1.83 7.60 -3.43
CA GLU A 155 -2.76 7.77 -2.31
C GLU A 155 -3.59 6.49 -2.13
N ALA A 156 -3.82 6.09 -0.87
CA ALA A 156 -4.69 4.97 -0.55
C ALA A 156 -6.08 5.51 -0.17
N VAL A 157 -7.07 5.24 -1.01
CA VAL A 157 -8.45 5.67 -0.82
C VAL A 157 -9.31 4.48 -0.44
N LEU A 158 -10.12 4.59 0.61
CA LEU A 158 -11.04 3.52 1.01
C LEU A 158 -11.98 3.12 -0.13
N LYS A 159 -12.06 1.81 -0.39
CA LYS A 159 -13.00 1.25 -1.37
C LYS A 159 -14.42 1.68 -1.07
N SER A 160 -14.85 1.62 0.19
CA SER A 160 -16.19 2.01 0.63
C SER A 160 -16.50 3.47 0.29
N LYS A 161 -15.56 4.38 0.52
CA LYS A 161 -15.71 5.81 0.20
C LYS A 161 -15.90 6.04 -1.30
N ILE A 162 -15.14 5.33 -2.13
CA ILE A 162 -15.27 5.40 -3.59
C ILE A 162 -16.62 4.83 -4.04
N THR A 163 -16.99 3.63 -3.57
CA THR A 163 -18.28 3.01 -3.89
C THR A 163 -19.45 3.91 -3.49
N SER A 164 -19.44 4.49 -2.29
CA SER A 164 -20.46 5.41 -1.81
C SER A 164 -20.59 6.66 -2.68
N LYS A 165 -19.46 7.23 -3.13
CA LYS A 165 -19.46 8.41 -4.02
C LYS A 165 -20.18 8.12 -5.34
N TYR A 166 -19.96 6.95 -5.94
CA TYR A 166 -20.55 6.59 -7.23
C TYR A 166 -21.97 6.03 -7.12
N LEU A 167 -22.25 5.21 -6.11
CA LEU A 167 -23.55 4.55 -5.94
C LEU A 167 -24.54 5.35 -5.08
N LYS A 168 -24.11 6.44 -4.43
CA LYS A 168 -24.91 7.22 -3.46
C LYS A 168 -25.45 6.39 -2.29
N ILE A 169 -24.70 5.35 -1.89
CA ILE A 169 -25.05 4.46 -0.77
C ILE A 169 -24.17 4.79 0.42
N GLU A 170 -24.74 4.96 1.61
CA GLU A 170 -23.97 5.18 2.83
C GLU A 170 -23.20 3.91 3.26
N PRO A 171 -21.93 4.04 3.68
CA PRO A 171 -21.16 2.88 4.10
C PRO A 171 -21.56 2.42 5.50
N LYS A 172 -21.71 1.10 5.68
CA LYS A 172 -22.05 0.47 6.97
C LYS A 172 -20.99 0.66 8.06
N ILE A 173 -19.75 1.01 7.69
CA ILE A 173 -18.61 1.15 8.61
C ILE A 173 -18.27 2.63 8.75
N LYS A 174 -17.97 3.06 9.98
CA LYS A 174 -17.52 4.42 10.29
C LYS A 174 -16.19 4.71 9.58
N ILE A 175 -16.26 5.43 8.45
CA ILE A 175 -15.13 5.76 7.56
C ILE A 175 -13.93 6.32 8.35
N SER A 176 -14.17 7.20 9.32
CA SER A 176 -13.10 7.88 10.07
C SER A 176 -12.19 6.92 10.83
N LYS A 177 -12.73 5.83 11.38
CA LYS A 177 -11.91 4.81 12.08
C LYS A 177 -11.04 4.05 11.08
N SER A 178 -11.61 3.71 9.92
CA SER A 178 -10.90 2.99 8.87
C SER A 178 -9.78 3.80 8.23
N GLU A 179 -9.99 5.10 8.00
CA GLU A 179 -8.93 5.98 7.49
C GLU A 179 -7.77 6.10 8.49
N ALA A 180 -8.05 6.28 9.78
CA ALA A 180 -7.02 6.35 10.82
C ALA A 180 -6.20 5.06 10.93
N ALA A 181 -6.84 3.90 10.76
CA ALA A 181 -6.15 2.62 10.77
C ALA A 181 -5.19 2.44 9.58
N ILE A 182 -5.60 2.87 8.38
CA ILE A 182 -4.74 2.86 7.19
C ILE A 182 -3.56 3.80 7.39
N GLU A 183 -3.81 5.02 7.89
CA GLU A 183 -2.76 5.99 8.19
C GLU A 183 -1.73 5.43 9.17
N HIS A 184 -2.18 4.77 10.23
CA HIS A 184 -1.30 4.10 11.18
C HIS A 184 -0.44 3.01 10.51
N VAL A 185 -1.00 2.19 9.61
CA VAL A 185 -0.24 1.19 8.85
C VAL A 185 0.83 1.85 7.97
N LEU A 186 0.48 2.94 7.27
CA LEU A 186 1.43 3.67 6.41
C LEU A 186 2.54 4.36 7.22
N GLU A 187 2.23 4.87 8.40
CA GLU A 187 3.21 5.46 9.32
C GLU A 187 4.20 4.44 9.84
N GLU A 188 3.70 3.28 10.29
CA GLU A 188 4.56 2.18 10.71
C GLU A 188 5.50 1.77 9.58
N LEU A 189 4.98 1.54 8.36
CA LEU A 189 5.81 1.19 7.21
C LEU A 189 6.86 2.27 6.88
N THR A 190 6.52 3.55 7.00
CA THR A 190 7.44 4.68 6.73
C THR A 190 8.62 4.71 7.69
N LYS A 191 8.38 4.51 9.00
CA LYS A 191 9.46 4.50 10.02
C LYS A 191 10.56 3.50 9.66
N TYR A 192 10.18 2.31 9.19
CA TYR A 192 11.14 1.27 8.82
C TYR A 192 11.85 1.54 7.51
N THR A 193 11.17 2.09 6.51
CA THR A 193 11.80 2.49 5.24
C THR A 193 12.94 3.48 5.47
N ASN A 194 12.71 4.49 6.34
CA ASN A 194 13.74 5.46 6.68
C ASN A 194 14.94 4.79 7.36
N SER A 195 14.72 3.87 8.32
CA SER A 195 15.82 3.14 8.98
C SER A 195 16.68 2.31 8.01
N ILE A 196 16.05 1.71 6.98
CA ILE A 196 16.75 0.93 5.96
C ILE A 196 17.60 1.86 5.08
N TYR A 197 17.04 2.99 4.63
CA TYR A 197 17.75 3.97 3.81
C TYR A 197 19.00 4.53 4.49
N TYR A 198 18.91 4.87 5.78
CA TYR A 198 20.08 5.31 6.56
C TYR A 198 21.16 4.23 6.69
N THR A 199 20.78 2.95 6.74
CA THR A 199 21.73 1.83 6.84
C THR A 199 22.46 1.56 5.52
N TYR A 200 21.78 1.70 4.38
CA TYR A 200 22.40 1.52 3.06
C TYR A 200 23.35 2.65 2.69
N ASN A 201 23.03 3.90 3.04
CA ASN A 201 23.88 5.06 2.71
C ASN A 201 25.07 5.25 3.67
N LYS A 202 25.10 4.60 4.84
CA LYS A 202 26.29 4.55 5.71
C LYS A 202 27.32 3.50 5.30
N LYS A 203 26.97 2.59 4.38
CA LYS A 203 27.84 1.51 3.88
C LYS A 203 28.43 1.81 2.50
N LYS A 204 28.18 2.99 1.95
CA LYS A 204 28.89 3.56 0.80
C LYS A 204 29.83 4.64 1.30
#